data_AF-A0A7L4RM85-F1
#
_entry.id   AF-A0A7L4RM85-F1
#
_cell.length_a   1.000
_cell.length_b   1.000
_cell.length_c   1.000
_cell.angle_alpha   90.00
_cell.angle_beta   90.00
_cell.angle_gamma   90.00
#
_symmetry.space_group_name_H-M   'P 1'
#
loop_
_entity.id
_entity.type
_entity.pdbx_description
1 polymer ?
#
loop_
_entity_poly.entity_id
_entity_poly.type
_entity_poly.pdbx_seq_one_letter_code
_entity_poly.pdbx_strand_id
1 'polypeptide(L)'
;MSGDELNWLIVGIDPGTTIGYAMFDLEMNRVLVGSKREMSKEELADIIRKTGKPSILACDVNPAPNLLLKLASYFNTRIFIPDRDMGDREKSELVKGMEFSNEHEMDAAAAAMKAFRFYENKLRQIDRILREKGLSERAGEIKHLVLNNTSLSNALLRIDIEREIEAPRIRSREESKIDLESKNRQIKDMLDCNIELKRAVERLENENAALSVKIKFMEKGVFERLARDREMRKKEIEIMRLKQMHHVKSRVDLKEPAEKKLGINLEGIIEDYRKKHKHL
;
A
#
# COMPACT_ATOMS: atom_id res chain seq x y z
N MET A 1 24.69 -24.82 21.20
CA MET A 1 25.47 -24.13 20.15
C MET A 1 25.40 -24.99 18.91
N SER A 2 24.46 -24.66 18.04
CA SER A 2 24.30 -25.26 16.71
C SER A 2 24.68 -24.14 15.74
N GLY A 3 25.63 -24.40 14.85
CA GLY A 3 26.28 -23.38 14.04
C GLY A 3 25.31 -22.62 13.13
N ASP A 4 25.49 -21.29 13.07
CA ASP A 4 25.09 -20.37 12.01
C ASP A 4 23.81 -20.70 11.21
N GLU A 5 22.72 -21.07 11.89
CA GLU A 5 21.38 -20.87 11.32
C GLU A 5 21.12 -19.37 11.32
N LEU A 6 21.31 -18.76 10.17
CA LEU A 6 21.00 -17.35 9.94
C LEU A 6 19.48 -17.15 10.04
N ASN A 7 19.03 -16.81 11.25
CA ASN A 7 17.63 -16.55 11.54
C ASN A 7 17.14 -15.34 10.73
N TRP A 8 16.12 -15.59 9.91
CA TRP A 8 15.43 -14.55 9.15
C TRP A 8 14.43 -13.84 10.06
N LEU A 9 14.40 -12.51 9.99
CA LEU A 9 13.71 -11.67 10.94
C LEU A 9 12.60 -10.84 10.27
N ILE A 10 11.50 -10.68 10.99
CA ILE A 10 10.56 -9.58 10.79
C ILE A 10 10.96 -8.50 11.80
N VAL A 11 11.35 -7.33 11.29
CA VAL A 11 11.83 -6.21 12.11
C VAL A 11 10.80 -5.09 12.04
N GLY A 12 10.19 -4.78 13.17
CA GLY A 12 9.37 -3.59 13.35
C GLY A 12 10.21 -2.45 13.91
N ILE A 13 9.96 -1.24 13.41
CA ILE A 13 10.70 -0.03 13.75
C ILE A 13 9.70 1.08 14.01
N ASP A 14 9.79 1.69 15.19
CA ASP A 14 9.11 2.92 15.56
C ASP A 14 10.15 4.08 15.51
N PRO A 15 10.12 4.94 14.47
CA PRO A 15 11.09 6.00 14.31
C PRO A 15 10.69 7.29 15.04
N GLY A 16 11.64 7.89 15.73
CA GLY A 16 11.47 9.19 16.40
C GLY A 16 12.74 9.63 17.10
N THR A 17 12.63 10.53 18.08
CA THR A 17 13.75 10.89 18.96
C THR A 17 14.25 9.68 19.75
N THR A 18 13.32 8.81 20.15
CA THR A 18 13.60 7.46 20.63
C THR A 18 13.20 6.50 19.53
N ILE A 19 14.12 5.64 19.11
CA ILE A 19 13.82 4.60 18.14
C ILE A 19 13.48 3.32 18.89
N GLY A 20 12.25 2.84 18.74
CA GLY A 20 11.83 1.51 19.15
C GLY A 20 12.14 0.49 18.04
N TYR A 21 12.59 -0.69 18.41
CA TYR A 21 12.82 -1.79 17.48
C TYR A 21 12.39 -3.12 18.09
N ALA A 22 11.78 -3.95 17.26
CA ALA A 22 11.34 -5.29 17.64
C ALA A 22 11.67 -6.28 16.54
N MET A 23 12.27 -7.40 16.89
CA MET A 23 12.74 -8.44 15.98
C MET A 23 12.13 -9.77 16.40
N PHE A 24 11.42 -10.37 15.45
CA PHE A 24 10.81 -11.69 15.58
C PHE A 24 11.34 -12.60 14.49
N ASP A 25 11.37 -13.90 14.74
CA ASP A 25 11.60 -14.89 13.68
C ASP A 25 10.36 -15.00 12.76
N LEU A 26 10.42 -15.89 11.77
CA LEU A 26 9.31 -16.08 10.81
C LEU A 26 8.14 -16.89 11.39
N GLU A 27 8.23 -17.31 12.65
CA GLU A 27 7.22 -18.00 13.44
C GLU A 27 6.64 -17.09 14.54
N MET A 28 7.06 -15.83 14.59
CA MET A 28 6.69 -14.81 15.57
C MET A 28 7.16 -15.04 17.00
N ASN A 29 8.22 -15.82 17.19
CA ASN A 29 8.90 -15.84 18.48
C ASN A 29 9.74 -14.56 18.65
N ARG A 30 9.67 -13.95 19.83
CA ARG A 30 10.44 -12.75 20.17
C ARG A 30 11.93 -13.08 20.22
N VAL A 31 12.71 -12.44 19.36
CA VAL A 31 14.19 -12.58 19.34
C VAL A 31 14.82 -11.44 20.13
N LEU A 32 14.46 -10.20 19.82
CA LEU A 32 14.99 -9.01 20.48
C LEU A 32 13.98 -7.87 20.41
N VAL A 33 13.79 -7.15 21.51
CA VAL A 33 13.03 -5.90 21.51
C VAL A 33 13.77 -4.90 22.38
N GLY A 34 13.82 -3.66 21.95
CA GLY A 34 14.45 -2.60 22.71
C GLY A 34 14.16 -1.24 22.12
N SER A 35 14.67 -0.22 22.80
CA SER A 35 14.53 1.17 22.39
C SER A 35 15.78 1.94 22.78
N LYS A 36 16.12 2.97 22.02
CA LYS A 36 17.23 3.87 22.36
C LYS A 36 16.97 5.27 21.86
N ARG A 37 17.25 6.25 22.73
CA ARG A 37 17.20 7.66 22.39
C ARG A 37 18.40 8.06 21.52
N GLU A 38 18.16 8.90 20.52
CA GLU A 38 19.20 9.42 19.61
C GLU A 38 20.02 8.33 18.91
N MET A 39 19.39 7.19 18.61
CA MET A 39 20.04 6.08 17.90
C MET A 39 20.29 6.45 16.44
N SER A 40 21.49 6.12 15.94
CA SER A 40 21.80 6.30 14.51
C SER A 40 21.29 5.13 13.66
N LYS A 41 21.19 5.35 12.35
CA LYS A 41 20.84 4.29 11.39
C LYS A 41 21.87 3.16 11.43
N GLU A 42 23.15 3.52 11.54
CA GLU A 42 24.28 2.60 11.56
C GLU A 42 24.24 1.72 12.82
N GLU A 43 23.93 2.30 13.97
CA GLU A 43 23.75 1.55 15.21
C GLU A 43 22.60 0.54 15.10
N LEU A 44 21.43 0.96 14.58
CA LEU A 44 20.30 0.07 14.37
C LEU A 44 20.62 -1.05 13.38
N ALA A 45 21.30 -0.72 12.27
CA ALA A 45 21.73 -1.71 11.29
C ALA A 45 22.70 -2.74 11.91
N ASP A 46 23.61 -2.29 12.76
CA ASP A 46 24.53 -3.20 13.47
C ASP A 46 23.81 -4.10 14.47
N ILE A 47 22.79 -3.61 15.18
CA ILE A 47 21.95 -4.44 16.06
C ILE A 47 21.24 -5.50 15.21
N ILE A 48 20.54 -5.10 14.15
CA ILE A 48 19.82 -6.02 13.25
C ILE A 48 20.78 -7.10 12.72
N ARG A 49 21.94 -6.69 12.20
CA ARG A 49 22.95 -7.59 11.62
C ARG A 49 23.50 -8.61 12.63
N LYS A 50 23.69 -8.20 13.89
CA LYS A 50 24.14 -9.09 14.97
C LYS A 50 23.04 -10.06 15.40
N THR A 51 21.77 -9.67 15.28
CA THR A 51 20.63 -10.51 15.66
C THR A 51 20.25 -11.50 14.57
N GLY A 52 20.33 -11.13 13.29
CA GLY A 52 19.98 -12.00 12.17
C GLY A 52 19.87 -11.28 10.83
N LYS A 53 19.12 -11.86 9.88
CA LYS A 53 18.91 -11.26 8.55
C LYS A 53 17.48 -10.73 8.42
N PRO A 54 17.26 -9.43 8.16
CA PRO A 54 15.91 -8.91 8.01
C PRO A 54 15.29 -9.42 6.70
N SER A 55 14.15 -10.10 6.82
CA SER A 55 13.30 -10.51 5.70
C SER A 55 12.19 -9.51 5.42
N ILE A 56 11.70 -8.81 6.44
CA ILE A 56 10.72 -7.73 6.31
C ILE A 56 11.13 -6.63 7.29
N LEU A 57 11.09 -5.38 6.83
CA LEU A 57 11.11 -4.20 7.70
C LEU A 57 9.71 -3.59 7.75
N ALA A 58 9.20 -3.24 8.93
CA ALA A 58 7.84 -2.75 9.12
C ALA A 58 7.80 -1.47 9.96
N CYS A 59 6.85 -0.59 9.69
CA CYS A 59 6.46 0.52 10.55
C CYS A 59 4.94 0.55 10.74
N ASP A 60 4.48 1.33 11.71
CA ASP A 60 3.07 1.51 12.06
C ASP A 60 2.41 2.71 11.35
N VAL A 61 3.18 3.51 10.61
CA VAL A 61 2.72 4.71 9.90
C VAL A 61 2.77 4.58 8.37
N ASN A 62 1.95 5.39 7.70
CA ASN A 62 1.91 5.55 6.24
C ASN A 62 1.90 7.04 5.87
N PRO A 63 2.88 7.53 5.08
CA PRO A 63 3.90 6.79 4.34
C PRO A 63 5.09 6.31 5.19
N ALA A 64 5.88 5.37 4.64
CA ALA A 64 7.08 4.84 5.30
C ALA A 64 8.06 5.96 5.70
N PRO A 65 8.55 5.98 6.94
CA PRO A 65 9.54 6.95 7.40
C PRO A 65 10.90 6.80 6.71
N ASN A 66 11.64 7.91 6.57
CA ASN A 66 12.94 7.94 5.90
C ASN A 66 13.98 6.96 6.48
N LEU A 67 13.97 6.74 7.80
CA LEU A 67 14.85 5.77 8.45
C LEU A 67 14.60 4.35 7.92
N LEU A 68 13.33 3.96 7.82
CA LEU A 68 12.91 2.65 7.33
C LEU A 68 13.31 2.45 5.87
N LEU A 69 13.08 3.46 5.02
CA LEU A 69 13.50 3.44 3.60
C LEU A 69 15.01 3.23 3.44
N LYS A 70 15.81 3.95 4.24
CA LYS A 70 17.28 3.81 4.23
C LYS A 70 17.74 2.43 4.69
N LEU A 71 17.12 1.88 5.74
CA LEU A 71 17.45 0.52 6.22
C LEU A 71 17.05 -0.55 5.21
N ALA A 72 15.88 -0.41 4.58
CA ALA A 72 15.44 -1.32 3.53
C ALA A 72 16.39 -1.34 2.35
N SER A 73 16.85 -0.16 1.91
CA SER A 73 17.88 -0.05 0.88
C SER A 73 19.22 -0.65 1.32
N TYR A 74 19.62 -0.47 2.59
CA TYR A 74 20.88 -1.00 3.12
C TYR A 74 20.88 -2.53 3.17
N PHE A 75 19.79 -3.13 3.63
CA PHE A 75 19.66 -4.59 3.73
C PHE A 75 19.15 -5.27 2.45
N ASN A 76 18.73 -4.49 1.45
CA ASN A 76 18.01 -4.97 0.28
C ASN A 76 16.78 -5.81 0.67
N THR A 77 16.01 -5.31 1.62
CA THR A 77 14.88 -6.01 2.25
C THR A 77 13.57 -5.29 1.95
N ARG A 78 12.51 -6.06 1.73
CA ARG A 78 11.16 -5.52 1.52
C ARG A 78 10.65 -4.76 2.76
N ILE A 79 9.92 -3.67 2.50
CA ILE A 79 9.17 -2.94 3.51
C ILE A 79 7.72 -3.40 3.53
N PHE A 80 7.15 -3.54 4.73
CA PHE A 80 5.72 -3.59 4.97
C PHE A 80 5.24 -2.23 5.50
N ILE A 81 4.22 -1.67 4.86
CA ILE A 81 3.57 -0.41 5.24
C ILE A 81 2.09 -0.72 5.40
N PRO A 82 1.43 -0.31 6.50
CA PRO A 82 0.00 -0.49 6.67
C PRO A 82 -0.81 0.42 5.73
N ASP A 83 -2.07 0.08 5.47
CA ASP A 83 -2.95 0.87 4.58
C ASP A 83 -3.23 2.29 5.11
N ARG A 84 -3.09 2.49 6.42
CA ARG A 84 -3.21 3.76 7.15
C ARG A 84 -2.35 3.69 8.41
N ASP A 85 -2.14 4.83 9.07
CA ASP A 85 -1.55 4.87 10.41
C ASP A 85 -2.32 3.96 11.37
N MET A 86 -1.58 3.16 12.14
CA MET A 86 -2.15 2.27 13.14
C MET A 86 -2.51 3.07 14.40
N GLY A 87 -3.77 2.95 14.84
CA GLY A 87 -4.21 3.60 16.07
C GLY A 87 -3.73 2.85 17.31
N ASP A 88 -3.61 3.54 18.45
CA ASP A 88 -3.08 2.97 19.70
C ASP A 88 -3.79 1.70 20.15
N ARG A 89 -5.13 1.68 20.04
CA ARG A 89 -5.92 0.48 20.36
C ARG A 89 -5.58 -0.71 19.46
N GLU A 90 -5.39 -0.47 18.16
CA GLU A 90 -4.99 -1.52 17.20
C GLU A 90 -3.59 -2.06 17.56
N LYS A 91 -2.66 -1.18 17.94
CA LYS A 91 -1.31 -1.55 18.39
C LYS A 91 -1.36 -2.42 19.64
N SER A 92 -2.07 -1.99 20.68
CA SER A 92 -2.22 -2.75 21.93
C SER A 92 -2.93 -4.09 21.75
N GLU A 93 -3.93 -4.17 20.84
CA GLU A 93 -4.62 -5.43 20.55
C GLU A 93 -3.71 -6.44 19.82
N LEU A 94 -2.81 -5.98 18.96
CA LEU A 94 -1.87 -6.86 18.24
C LEU A 94 -0.90 -7.52 19.20
N VAL A 95 -0.30 -6.75 20.12
CA VAL A 95 0.76 -7.22 21.03
C VAL A 95 0.23 -7.71 22.37
N LYS A 96 -1.08 -7.96 22.47
CA LYS A 96 -1.74 -8.38 23.71
C LYS A 96 -1.10 -9.66 24.26
N GLY A 97 -0.69 -9.62 25.54
CA GLY A 97 -0.03 -10.74 26.21
C GLY A 97 1.50 -10.73 26.12
N MET A 98 2.09 -9.69 25.51
CA MET A 98 3.53 -9.43 25.56
C MET A 98 3.84 -8.27 26.51
N GLU A 99 5.02 -8.30 27.13
CA GLU A 99 5.50 -7.25 28.03
C GLU A 99 6.60 -6.41 27.36
N PHE A 100 6.47 -5.08 27.48
CA PHE A 100 7.37 -4.08 26.92
C PHE A 100 7.74 -3.04 27.97
N SER A 101 8.93 -2.45 27.85
CA SER A 101 9.38 -1.44 28.82
C SER A 101 8.83 -0.04 28.55
N ASN A 102 8.41 0.24 27.32
CA ASN A 102 7.83 1.53 26.93
C ASN A 102 6.95 1.41 25.68
N GLU A 103 6.28 2.52 25.33
CA GLU A 103 5.40 2.63 24.15
C GLU A 103 6.15 2.41 22.83
N HIS A 104 7.39 2.87 22.70
CA HIS A 104 8.18 2.71 21.46
C HIS A 104 8.46 1.24 21.14
N GLU A 105 8.76 0.44 22.17
CA GLU A 105 8.94 -1.02 22.02
C GLU A 105 7.64 -1.72 21.64
N MET A 106 6.52 -1.29 22.25
CA MET A 106 5.18 -1.80 21.94
C MET A 106 4.79 -1.49 20.50
N ASP A 107 5.03 -0.27 20.04
CA ASP A 107 4.69 0.21 18.70
C ASP A 107 5.53 -0.47 17.62
N ALA A 108 6.84 -0.60 17.86
CA ALA A 108 7.72 -1.39 17.00
C ALA A 108 7.27 -2.86 16.92
N ALA A 109 6.89 -3.47 18.05
CA ALA A 109 6.37 -4.83 18.06
C ALA A 109 5.04 -4.95 17.30
N ALA A 110 4.13 -3.99 17.48
CA ALA A 110 2.86 -3.96 16.76
C ALA A 110 3.05 -3.87 15.24
N ALA A 111 4.00 -3.05 14.77
CA ALA A 111 4.36 -2.97 13.36
C ALA A 111 4.83 -4.33 12.80
N ALA A 112 5.71 -5.04 13.52
CA ALA A 112 6.17 -6.37 13.13
C ALA A 112 5.00 -7.40 13.11
N MET A 113 4.14 -7.38 14.12
CA MET A 113 2.98 -8.27 14.20
C MET A 113 1.98 -8.01 13.08
N LYS A 114 1.75 -6.75 12.73
CA LYS A 114 0.90 -6.37 11.60
C LYS A 114 1.45 -6.93 10.28
N ALA A 115 2.75 -6.80 10.07
CA ALA A 115 3.43 -7.36 8.90
C ALA A 115 3.29 -8.88 8.84
N PHE A 116 3.49 -9.59 9.97
CA PHE A 116 3.33 -11.03 10.02
C PHE A 116 1.90 -11.47 9.67
N ARG A 117 0.88 -10.84 10.27
CA ARG A 117 -0.53 -11.18 9.97
C ARG A 117 -0.88 -11.02 8.49
N PHE A 118 -0.27 -10.05 7.81
CA PHE A 118 -0.45 -9.88 6.38
C PHE A 118 0.11 -11.07 5.57
N TYR A 119 1.26 -11.62 5.98
CA TYR A 119 1.92 -12.73 5.29
C TYR A 119 1.63 -14.12 5.85
N GLU A 120 0.94 -14.23 6.98
CA GLU A 120 0.75 -15.46 7.76
C GLU A 120 0.21 -16.61 6.91
N ASN A 121 -0.86 -16.36 6.14
CA ASN A 121 -1.47 -17.38 5.28
C ASN A 121 -0.48 -17.91 4.23
N LYS A 122 0.33 -17.01 3.64
CA LYS A 122 1.34 -17.35 2.64
C LYS A 122 2.46 -18.17 3.26
N LEU A 123 2.97 -17.75 4.41
CA LEU A 123 4.02 -18.47 5.15
C LEU A 123 3.57 -19.87 5.56
N ARG A 124 2.34 -20.00 6.07
CA ARG A 124 1.76 -21.30 6.46
C ARG A 124 1.58 -22.24 5.26
N GLN A 125 1.21 -21.72 4.10
CA GLN A 125 1.12 -22.51 2.87
C GLN A 125 2.49 -23.04 2.45
N ILE A 126 3.52 -22.19 2.51
CA ILE A 126 4.91 -22.58 2.22
C ILE A 126 5.34 -23.69 3.18
N ASP A 127 5.14 -23.50 4.49
CA ASP A 127 5.50 -24.49 5.51
C ASP A 127 4.89 -25.87 5.26
N ARG A 128 3.63 -25.94 4.81
CA ARG A 128 3.00 -27.21 4.45
C ARG A 128 3.74 -27.91 3.31
N ILE A 129 4.03 -27.18 2.23
CA ILE A 129 4.71 -27.70 1.04
C ILE A 129 6.14 -28.15 1.38
N LEU A 130 6.83 -27.42 2.25
CA LEU A 130 8.20 -27.76 2.65
C LEU A 130 8.26 -29.00 3.54
N ARG A 131 7.30 -29.17 4.46
CA ARG A 131 7.18 -30.40 5.25
C ARG A 131 6.94 -31.62 4.37
N GLU A 132 6.06 -31.52 3.37
CA GLU A 132 5.79 -32.61 2.41
C GLU A 132 7.04 -32.99 1.59
N LYS A 133 7.93 -32.02 1.31
CA LYS A 133 9.18 -32.22 0.56
C LYS A 133 10.40 -32.57 1.41
N GLY A 134 10.27 -32.61 2.75
CA GLY A 134 11.42 -32.81 3.65
C GLY A 134 12.44 -31.67 3.60
N LEU A 135 12.00 -30.44 3.33
CA LEU A 135 12.85 -29.24 3.20
C LEU A 135 12.72 -28.28 4.40
N SER A 136 12.24 -28.76 5.55
CA SER A 136 11.98 -27.93 6.72
C SER A 136 13.23 -27.19 7.23
N GLU A 137 14.42 -27.78 7.10
CA GLU A 137 15.70 -27.16 7.53
C GLU A 137 16.03 -25.88 6.76
N ARG A 138 15.56 -25.73 5.52
CA ARG A 138 15.76 -24.52 4.70
C ARG A 138 14.53 -23.63 4.64
N ALA A 139 13.55 -23.84 5.53
CA ALA A 139 12.28 -23.12 5.49
C ALA A 139 12.46 -21.60 5.60
N GLY A 140 13.35 -21.13 6.48
CA GLY A 140 13.60 -19.70 6.64
C GLY A 140 14.07 -19.03 5.35
N GLU A 141 15.01 -19.65 4.64
CA GLU A 141 15.55 -19.13 3.38
C GLU A 141 14.52 -19.12 2.26
N ILE A 142 13.72 -20.18 2.13
CA ILE A 142 12.66 -20.25 1.13
C ILE A 142 11.60 -19.20 1.40
N LYS A 143 11.16 -19.07 2.66
CA LYS A 143 10.21 -18.04 3.07
C LYS A 143 10.75 -16.66 2.72
N HIS A 144 12.02 -16.38 3.02
CA HIS A 144 12.66 -15.11 2.68
C HIS A 144 12.62 -14.82 1.18
N LEU A 145 13.04 -15.77 0.34
CA LEU A 145 13.01 -15.61 -1.12
C LEU A 145 11.60 -15.31 -1.62
N VAL A 146 10.60 -16.01 -1.09
CA VAL A 146 9.19 -15.86 -1.49
C VAL A 146 8.57 -14.56 -0.98
N LEU A 147 9.02 -14.03 0.14
CA LEU A 147 8.64 -12.69 0.61
C LEU A 147 9.25 -11.59 -0.27
N ASN A 148 10.46 -11.82 -0.79
CA ASN A 148 11.18 -10.94 -1.73
C ASN A 148 10.83 -11.20 -3.21
N ASN A 149 9.54 -11.44 -3.51
CA ASN A 149 8.99 -11.59 -4.87
C ASN A 149 9.52 -12.76 -5.71
N THR A 150 10.19 -13.75 -5.12
CA THR A 150 10.53 -14.99 -5.84
C THR A 150 9.31 -15.93 -5.81
N SER A 151 9.01 -16.59 -6.93
CA SER A 151 7.98 -17.64 -6.92
C SER A 151 8.44 -18.82 -6.08
N LEU A 152 7.52 -19.54 -5.44
CA LEU A 152 7.89 -20.72 -4.66
C LEU A 152 8.62 -21.76 -5.52
N SER A 153 8.20 -21.94 -6.77
CA SER A 153 8.87 -22.83 -7.72
C SER A 153 10.33 -22.43 -7.96
N ASN A 154 10.60 -21.14 -8.19
CA ASN A 154 11.96 -20.67 -8.41
C ASN A 154 12.81 -20.75 -7.12
N ALA A 155 12.21 -20.49 -5.97
CA ALA A 155 12.89 -20.63 -4.68
C ALA A 155 13.31 -22.08 -4.42
N LEU A 156 12.44 -23.05 -4.74
CA LEU A 156 12.74 -24.48 -4.63
C LEU A 156 13.84 -24.91 -5.62
N LEU A 157 13.74 -24.51 -6.88
CA LEU A 157 14.75 -24.82 -7.90
C LEU A 157 16.16 -24.34 -7.50
N ARG A 158 16.26 -23.14 -6.92
CA ARG A 158 17.53 -22.60 -6.45
C ARG A 158 18.19 -23.50 -5.40
N ILE A 159 17.38 -24.04 -4.49
CA ILE A 159 17.85 -24.94 -3.42
C ILE A 159 18.26 -26.30 -3.96
N ASP A 160 17.53 -26.82 -4.94
CA ASP A 160 17.86 -28.09 -5.58
C ASP A 160 19.20 -27.99 -6.34
N ILE A 161 19.45 -26.88 -7.05
CA ILE A 161 20.72 -26.62 -7.75
C ILE A 161 21.89 -26.55 -6.75
N GLU A 162 21.72 -25.86 -5.62
CA GLU A 162 22.78 -25.74 -4.61
C GLU A 162 23.14 -27.11 -3.99
N ARG A 163 22.15 -27.99 -3.77
CA ARG A 163 22.40 -29.36 -3.30
C ARG A 163 23.23 -30.20 -4.29
N GLU A 164 23.04 -30.02 -5.59
CA GLU A 164 23.86 -30.71 -6.60
C GLU A 164 25.31 -30.21 -6.65
N ILE A 165 25.56 -28.96 -6.26
CA ILE A 165 26.90 -28.36 -6.26
C ILE A 165 27.71 -28.76 -5.01
N GLU A 166 27.05 -28.96 -3.87
CA GLU A 166 27.69 -29.31 -2.59
C GLU A 166 28.02 -30.81 -2.42
N ALA A 167 27.57 -31.70 -3.32
CA ALA A 167 28.00 -33.10 -3.31
C ALA A 167 29.53 -33.19 -3.53
N PRO A 168 30.29 -34.03 -2.77
CA PRO A 168 31.75 -33.98 -2.78
C PRO A 168 32.30 -34.35 -4.15
N ARG A 169 32.83 -33.37 -4.88
CA ARG A 169 33.59 -33.58 -6.12
C ARG A 169 34.98 -34.14 -5.79
N ILE A 170 35.06 -35.44 -5.53
CA ILE A 170 36.32 -36.18 -5.68
C ILE A 170 36.47 -36.48 -7.18
N ARG A 171 36.99 -35.55 -7.97
CA ARG A 171 37.44 -35.90 -9.33
C ARG A 171 38.75 -35.23 -9.69
N SER A 172 39.59 -36.05 -10.31
CA SER A 172 41.01 -35.86 -10.61
C SER A 172 41.25 -34.74 -11.63
N ARG A 173 42.48 -34.23 -11.60
CA ARG A 173 42.99 -33.01 -12.24
C ARG A 173 42.83 -32.94 -13.78
N GLU A 174 42.44 -34.02 -14.45
CA GLU A 174 42.27 -34.08 -15.92
C GLU A 174 40.87 -33.63 -16.39
N GLU A 175 39.83 -33.74 -15.55
CA GLU A 175 38.47 -33.25 -15.87
C GLU A 175 38.35 -31.72 -15.84
N SER A 176 39.32 -31.04 -15.24
CA SER A 176 39.32 -29.59 -15.01
C SER A 176 39.32 -28.75 -16.29
N LYS A 177 39.89 -29.25 -17.40
CA LYS A 177 39.92 -28.51 -18.69
C LYS A 177 38.60 -28.57 -19.45
N ILE A 178 37.92 -29.72 -19.44
CA ILE A 178 36.62 -29.90 -20.11
C ILE A 178 35.51 -29.16 -19.34
N ASP A 179 35.60 -29.15 -18.01
CA ASP A 179 34.70 -28.41 -17.12
C ASP A 179 34.85 -26.88 -17.26
N LEU A 180 36.08 -26.38 -17.50
CA LEU A 180 36.34 -24.95 -17.74
C LEU A 180 35.72 -24.45 -19.05
N GLU A 181 35.78 -25.22 -20.14
CA GLU A 181 35.14 -24.84 -21.40
C GLU A 181 33.61 -24.88 -21.33
N SER A 182 33.05 -25.88 -20.65
CA SER A 182 31.61 -25.98 -20.38
C SER A 182 31.13 -24.78 -19.54
N LYS A 183 31.85 -24.45 -18.47
CA LYS A 183 31.56 -23.29 -17.61
C LYS A 183 31.71 -21.96 -18.36
N ASN A 184 32.73 -21.81 -19.19
CA ASN A 184 32.90 -20.59 -19.99
C ASN A 184 31.77 -20.41 -21.01
N ARG A 185 31.24 -21.51 -21.56
CA ARG A 185 30.06 -21.48 -22.43
C ARG A 185 28.80 -21.09 -21.65
N GLN A 186 28.57 -21.69 -20.48
CA GLN A 186 27.46 -21.32 -19.59
C GLN A 186 27.53 -19.87 -19.12
N ILE A 187 28.71 -19.36 -18.77
CA ILE A 187 28.92 -17.96 -18.38
C ILE A 187 28.55 -17.03 -19.53
N LYS A 188 28.93 -17.39 -20.77
CA LYS A 188 28.60 -16.61 -21.96
C LYS A 188 27.10 -16.60 -22.24
N ASP A 189 26.46 -17.76 -22.22
CA ASP A 189 25.01 -17.89 -22.43
C ASP A 189 24.23 -17.11 -21.35
N MET A 190 24.73 -17.13 -20.11
CA MET A 190 24.14 -16.41 -18.99
C MET A 190 24.37 -14.90 -19.08
N LEU A 191 25.50 -14.45 -19.61
CA LEU A 191 25.76 -13.03 -19.93
C LEU A 191 24.84 -12.52 -21.04
N ASP A 192 24.66 -13.31 -22.10
CA ASP A 192 23.78 -12.96 -23.21
C ASP A 192 22.32 -12.86 -22.72
N CYS A 193 21.88 -13.82 -21.91
CA CYS A 193 20.55 -13.79 -21.29
C CYS A 193 20.38 -12.58 -20.36
N ASN A 194 21.42 -12.20 -19.60
CA ASN A 194 21.40 -11.02 -18.74
C ASN A 194 21.27 -9.71 -19.55
N ILE A 195 21.94 -9.63 -20.70
CA ILE A 195 21.83 -8.49 -21.63
C ILE A 195 20.40 -8.41 -22.19
N GLU A 196 19.81 -9.53 -22.59
CA GLU A 196 18.43 -9.57 -23.08
C GLU A 196 17.41 -9.18 -22.00
N LEU A 197 17.60 -9.67 -20.77
CA LEU A 197 16.80 -9.31 -19.60
C LEU A 197 16.89 -7.82 -19.31
N LYS A 198 18.10 -7.23 -19.31
CA LYS A 198 18.29 -5.78 -19.13
C LYS A 198 17.57 -4.97 -20.19
N ARG A 199 17.66 -5.39 -21.46
CA ARG A 199 16.90 -4.75 -22.56
C ARG A 199 15.39 -4.90 -22.38
N ALA A 200 14.91 -6.02 -21.85
CA ALA A 200 13.49 -6.22 -21.57
C ALA A 200 13.00 -5.31 -20.44
N VAL A 201 13.78 -5.17 -19.37
CA VAL A 201 13.50 -4.23 -18.27
C VAL A 201 13.40 -2.81 -18.80
N GLU A 202 14.39 -2.35 -19.58
CA GLU A 202 14.40 -1.01 -20.15
C GLU A 202 13.19 -0.76 -21.06
N ARG A 203 12.77 -1.74 -21.87
CA ARG A 203 11.55 -1.66 -22.68
C ARG A 203 10.30 -1.51 -21.81
N LEU A 204 10.16 -2.34 -20.77
CA LEU A 204 9.02 -2.31 -19.86
C LEU A 204 8.96 -1.02 -19.06
N GLU A 205 10.09 -0.49 -18.61
CA GLU A 205 10.17 0.81 -17.93
C GLU A 205 9.71 1.95 -18.83
N ASN A 206 10.13 1.94 -20.10
CA ASN A 206 9.69 2.92 -21.10
C ASN A 206 8.19 2.81 -21.40
N GLU A 207 7.65 1.60 -21.55
CA GLU A 207 6.21 1.39 -21.73
C GLU A 207 5.42 1.89 -20.50
N ASN A 208 5.91 1.60 -19.31
CA ASN A 208 5.24 1.99 -18.08
C ASN A 208 5.24 3.51 -17.88
N ALA A 209 6.34 4.18 -18.26
CA ALA A 209 6.41 5.63 -18.30
C ALA A 209 5.41 6.21 -19.31
N ALA A 210 5.33 5.65 -20.52
CA ALA A 210 4.38 6.09 -21.56
C ALA A 210 2.92 5.90 -21.14
N LEU A 211 2.59 4.73 -20.56
CA LEU A 211 1.26 4.43 -20.03
C LEU A 211 0.90 5.34 -18.87
N SER A 212 1.83 5.65 -17.97
CA SER A 212 1.62 6.58 -16.87
C SER A 212 1.30 7.99 -17.34
N VAL A 213 1.96 8.47 -18.40
CA VAL A 213 1.63 9.76 -19.03
C VAL A 213 0.22 9.71 -19.63
N LYS A 214 -0.14 8.62 -20.30
CA LYS A 214 -1.47 8.45 -20.91
C LYS A 214 -2.58 8.42 -19.85
N ILE A 215 -2.36 7.75 -18.72
CA ILE A 215 -3.29 7.73 -17.58
C ILE A 215 -3.50 9.15 -17.05
N LYS A 216 -2.43 9.89 -16.77
CA LYS A 216 -2.53 11.29 -16.30
C LYS A 216 -3.31 12.17 -17.26
N PHE A 217 -3.11 12.00 -18.58
CA PHE A 217 -3.87 12.72 -19.59
C PHE A 217 -5.37 12.37 -19.57
N MET A 218 -5.70 11.08 -19.48
CA MET A 218 -7.09 10.62 -19.40
C MET A 218 -7.76 11.10 -18.11
N GLU A 219 -7.07 11.04 -16.98
CA GLU A 219 -7.55 11.54 -15.67
C GLU A 219 -7.86 13.03 -15.73
N LYS A 220 -6.97 13.84 -16.34
CA LYS A 220 -7.23 15.27 -16.55
C LYS A 220 -8.50 15.49 -17.38
N GLY A 221 -8.68 14.73 -18.46
CA GLY A 221 -9.89 14.81 -19.27
C GLY A 221 -11.18 14.42 -18.53
N VAL A 222 -11.12 13.41 -17.65
CA VAL A 222 -12.24 13.05 -16.77
C VAL A 222 -12.53 14.17 -15.78
N PHE A 223 -11.50 14.76 -15.17
CA PHE A 223 -11.64 15.86 -14.23
C PHE A 223 -12.29 17.10 -14.87
N GLU A 224 -11.88 17.47 -16.08
CA GLU A 224 -12.47 18.57 -16.85
C GLU A 224 -13.93 18.32 -17.23
N ARG A 225 -14.29 17.07 -17.57
CA ARG A 225 -15.69 16.69 -17.81
C ARG A 225 -16.53 16.80 -16.55
N LEU A 226 -16.04 16.29 -15.43
CA LEU A 226 -16.74 16.37 -14.14
C LEU A 226 -16.90 17.83 -13.67
N ALA A 227 -15.91 18.69 -13.92
CA ALA A 227 -16.00 20.12 -13.62
C ALA A 227 -17.10 20.79 -14.46
N ARG A 228 -17.15 20.51 -15.76
CA ARG A 228 -18.21 20.99 -16.66
C ARG A 228 -19.59 20.50 -16.24
N ASP A 229 -19.74 19.22 -15.90
CA ASP A 229 -21.02 18.67 -15.46
C ASP A 229 -21.52 19.31 -14.16
N ARG A 230 -20.62 19.62 -13.21
CA ARG A 230 -20.99 20.37 -12.00
C ARG A 230 -21.47 21.78 -12.32
N GLU A 231 -20.79 22.48 -13.23
CA GLU A 231 -21.19 23.83 -13.64
C GLU A 231 -22.53 23.82 -14.38
N MET A 232 -22.75 22.84 -15.25
CA MET A 232 -24.02 22.61 -15.95
C MET A 232 -25.16 22.36 -14.95
N ARG A 233 -24.97 21.50 -13.95
CA ARG A 233 -25.99 21.28 -12.90
C ARG A 233 -26.33 22.54 -12.12
N LYS A 234 -25.34 23.39 -11.82
CA LYS A 234 -25.60 24.69 -11.17
C LYS A 234 -26.49 25.58 -12.05
N LYS A 235 -26.16 25.69 -13.34
CA LYS A 235 -26.94 26.45 -14.32
C LYS A 235 -28.36 25.87 -14.49
N GLU A 236 -28.52 24.54 -14.48
CA GLU A 236 -29.83 23.89 -14.55
C GLU A 236 -30.72 24.21 -13.35
N ILE A 237 -30.16 24.19 -12.13
CA ILE A 237 -30.87 24.58 -10.91
C ILE A 237 -31.30 26.05 -10.98
N GLU A 238 -30.42 26.93 -11.48
CA GLU A 238 -30.70 28.35 -11.64
C GLU A 238 -31.79 28.62 -12.69
N ILE A 239 -31.73 27.93 -13.82
CA ILE A 239 -32.79 27.96 -14.85
C ILE A 239 -34.12 27.47 -14.28
N MET A 240 -34.13 26.40 -13.48
CA MET A 240 -35.35 25.94 -12.80
C MET A 240 -35.93 27.01 -11.87
N ARG A 241 -35.08 27.66 -11.05
CA ARG A 241 -35.51 28.76 -10.17
C ARG A 241 -36.09 29.93 -10.96
N LEU A 242 -35.41 30.37 -12.02
CA LEU A 242 -35.86 31.47 -12.88
C LEU A 242 -37.19 31.14 -13.56
N LYS A 243 -37.37 29.90 -14.04
CA LYS A 243 -38.64 29.45 -14.63
C LYS A 243 -39.78 29.47 -13.60
N GLN A 244 -39.53 29.04 -12.36
CA GLN A 244 -40.52 29.12 -11.28
C GLN A 244 -40.88 30.58 -10.95
N MET A 245 -39.88 31.46 -10.84
CA MET A 245 -40.10 32.89 -10.62
C MET A 245 -40.90 33.53 -11.74
N HIS A 246 -40.57 33.22 -13.00
CA HIS A 246 -41.32 33.72 -14.15
C HIS A 246 -42.78 33.22 -14.11
N HIS A 247 -43.01 31.94 -13.81
CA HIS A 247 -44.37 31.39 -13.71
C HIS A 247 -45.20 32.06 -12.62
N VAL A 248 -44.60 32.33 -11.45
CA VAL A 248 -45.25 33.06 -10.36
C VAL A 248 -45.55 34.49 -10.78
N LYS A 249 -44.58 35.20 -11.40
CA LYS A 249 -44.77 36.57 -11.87
C LYS A 249 -45.90 36.67 -12.90
N SER A 250 -45.92 35.78 -13.90
CA SER A 250 -47.02 35.74 -14.89
C SER A 250 -48.39 35.49 -14.25
N ARG A 251 -48.46 34.71 -13.16
CA ARG A 251 -49.71 34.51 -12.41
C ARG A 251 -50.15 35.75 -11.63
N VAL A 252 -49.22 36.53 -11.10
CA VAL A 252 -49.50 37.79 -10.40
C VAL A 252 -49.94 38.85 -11.40
N ASP A 253 -49.22 38.98 -12.53
CA ASP A 253 -49.54 39.92 -13.61
C ASP A 253 -50.92 39.65 -14.24
N LEU A 254 -51.43 38.41 -14.19
CA LEU A 254 -52.78 38.06 -14.63
C LEU A 254 -53.87 38.36 -13.59
N LYS A 255 -53.52 38.45 -12.30
CA LYS A 255 -54.48 38.74 -11.21
C LYS A 255 -54.70 40.25 -11.02
N GLU A 256 -53.67 41.07 -11.16
CA GLU A 256 -53.79 42.53 -11.01
C GLU A 256 -54.86 43.18 -11.93
N PRO A 257 -54.97 42.82 -13.23
CA PRO A 257 -55.98 43.38 -14.12
C PRO A 257 -57.40 42.88 -13.78
N ALA A 258 -57.51 41.65 -13.27
CA ALA A 258 -58.79 41.06 -12.88
C ALA A 258 -59.34 41.71 -11.61
N GLU A 259 -58.48 41.96 -10.61
CA GLU A 259 -58.84 42.65 -9.37
C GLU A 259 -59.23 44.11 -9.64
N LYS A 260 -58.50 44.83 -10.51
CA LYS A 260 -58.90 46.18 -10.94
C LYS A 260 -60.26 46.21 -11.63
N LYS A 261 -60.55 45.25 -12.52
CA LYS A 261 -61.87 45.13 -13.17
C LYS A 261 -62.99 44.83 -12.18
N LEU A 262 -62.73 43.97 -11.19
CA LEU A 262 -63.72 43.64 -10.14
C LEU A 262 -64.01 44.86 -9.25
N GLY A 263 -62.98 45.63 -8.88
CA GLY A 263 -63.11 46.87 -8.12
C GLY A 263 -63.96 47.92 -8.84
N ILE A 264 -63.72 48.13 -10.13
CA ILE A 264 -64.51 49.06 -10.97
C ILE A 264 -65.99 48.62 -11.03
N ASN A 265 -66.25 47.31 -11.13
CA ASN A 265 -67.61 46.78 -11.16
C ASN A 265 -68.32 46.95 -9.80
N LEU A 266 -67.61 46.75 -8.69
CA LEU A 266 -68.14 46.96 -7.34
C LEU A 266 -68.46 48.43 -7.07
N GLU A 267 -67.62 49.37 -7.52
CA GLU A 267 -67.93 50.81 -7.42
C GLU A 267 -69.20 51.16 -8.19
N GLY A 268 -69.38 50.62 -9.39
CA GLY A 268 -70.63 50.80 -10.17
C GLY A 268 -71.86 50.28 -9.44
N ILE A 269 -71.78 49.08 -8.84
CA ILE A 269 -72.88 48.49 -8.06
C ILE A 269 -73.18 49.31 -6.80
N ILE A 270 -72.15 49.79 -6.10
CA ILE A 270 -72.30 50.64 -4.90
C ILE A 270 -72.94 51.98 -5.29
N GLU A 271 -72.57 52.56 -6.42
CA GLU A 271 -73.14 53.82 -6.89
C GLU A 271 -74.62 53.66 -7.27
N ASP A 272 -74.98 52.57 -7.93
CA ASP A 272 -76.38 52.22 -8.24
C ASP A 272 -77.21 51.96 -6.97
N TYR A 273 -76.64 51.28 -5.97
CA TYR A 273 -77.30 51.07 -4.68
C TYR A 273 -77.53 52.40 -3.95
N ARG A 274 -76.54 53.29 -3.93
CA ARG A 274 -76.66 54.65 -3.36
C ARG A 274 -77.72 55.48 -4.09
N LYS A 275 -77.88 55.34 -5.40
CA LYS A 275 -78.94 56.02 -6.17
C LYS A 275 -80.33 55.48 -5.82
N LYS A 276 -80.50 54.16 -5.69
CA LYS A 276 -81.78 53.53 -5.34
C LYS A 276 -82.26 53.81 -3.91
N HIS A 277 -81.34 54.05 -2.98
CA HIS A 277 -81.67 54.29 -1.56
C HIS A 277 -81.55 55.75 -1.11
N LYS A 278 -81.49 56.71 -2.05
CA LYS A 278 -81.38 58.15 -1.75
C LYS A 278 -82.71 58.85 -1.44
N HIS A 279 -83.82 58.11 -1.39
CA HIS A 279 -85.18 58.63 -1.18
C HIS A 279 -85.97 57.89 -0.08
N LEU A 280 -85.27 57.33 0.90
CA LEU A 280 -85.81 56.96 2.21
C LEU A 280 -85.23 57.91 3.25
#